data_AF-A0A7S4WFF1-F1
#
_entry.id   AF-A0A7S4WFF1-F1
#
_cell.length_a   1.000
_cell.length_b   1.000
_cell.length_c   1.000
_cell.angle_alpha   90.00
_cell.angle_beta   90.00
_cell.angle_gamma   90.00
#
_symmetry.space_group_name_H-M   'P 1'
#
loop_
_entity.id
_entity.type
_entity.pdbx_description
1 polymer ?
#
loop_
_entity_poly.entity_id
_entity_poly.type
_entity_poly.pdbx_seq_one_letter_code
_entity_poly.pdbx_strand_id
1 'polypeptide(L)'
;GAASPARAGAEASTRPSSDACMLLAPEDLALAVVEAARLEHRDRGMLEAVERRLEADFESLGPVSRVDVIWCCAKLGCHTSLAKSCADRATNGRSIRISECTTNSLARLTWAVARLARLDAAAQRWSKAAASAALRQVEAFDVGDLARTTAALCHLRAFEDAWGLYARAQRTSPGASGAQELRGAMLTASEHGSHAARALTVLSHFAIFPRVARSPTWRVALAGAAVLSLWRILGPAAAREGLDALTIAGTRRRQVESAIIQRLDDLIGSSRTGAGGPSDLPDALRSLRSALRAGPRDKLADRRKEFELLRHVTMYAFPFDPADVLREVESFASRRTFLKLAGGVKRRLLERMASEAPEGIVVELGTYVGYSAMVLALARRCRSASTQLSALKVISVELDPVNAVVARNLLGLAGLADDVEVWVGSSSDVARSISDRFGPRSVAMLFMDHRGSLFHEDYRDFEASGLFADGARILADNVLKPGAPQFVWHAVHSPVLSTRLEPVPEFGLGHQGLEDWMAASRRVCPPHGQLLGEPPPYPAALLQLAERCDEMRRRSLRAGGVEVDEWAVHAAAMKQGMGELGISACLDAGSIAAVPALGPGDSWEEESTKK
;
A
#
# COMPACT_ATOMS: atom_id res chain seq x y z
N GLY A 1 16.02 30.23 42.66
CA GLY A 1 17.32 30.93 42.83
C GLY A 1 18.41 30.02 42.30
N ALA A 2 19.36 30.61 41.58
CA ALA A 2 20.42 30.00 40.78
C ALA A 2 21.16 28.80 41.40
N ALA A 3 21.51 27.80 40.56
CA ALA A 3 22.90 27.53 40.18
C ALA A 3 22.98 26.36 39.18
N SER A 4 23.78 26.57 38.13
CA SER A 4 24.14 25.61 37.07
C SER A 4 25.03 24.47 37.60
N PRO A 5 25.07 23.27 36.99
CA PRO A 5 26.23 22.41 37.06
C PRO A 5 27.00 22.37 35.73
N ALA A 6 28.31 22.50 35.89
CA ALA A 6 29.32 22.45 34.85
C ALA A 6 29.39 21.08 34.16
N ARG A 7 29.86 21.11 32.90
CA ARG A 7 30.34 19.95 32.14
C ARG A 7 31.62 19.38 32.76
N ALA A 8 31.58 18.10 33.08
CA ALA A 8 32.66 17.11 33.00
C ALA A 8 31.92 15.75 33.07
N GLY A 9 32.03 14.80 32.18
CA GLY A 9 33.18 14.29 31.45
C GLY A 9 33.10 12.77 31.61
N ALA A 10 33.07 12.05 30.49
CA ALA A 10 33.08 10.58 30.39
C ALA A 10 31.88 9.84 31.01
N GLU A 11 30.88 9.50 30.17
CA GLU A 11 30.14 8.26 30.35
C GLU A 11 30.24 7.43 29.08
N ALA A 12 30.74 6.22 29.29
CA ALA A 12 31.01 5.22 28.29
C ALA A 12 29.74 4.89 27.50
N SER A 13 29.88 4.90 26.18
CA SER A 13 29.03 4.16 25.25
C SER A 13 29.09 2.67 25.60
N THR A 14 28.29 2.25 26.58
CA THR A 14 27.99 0.85 26.83
C THR A 14 26.84 0.47 25.89
N ARG A 15 27.20 0.09 24.66
CA ARG A 15 26.33 -0.84 23.93
C ARG A 15 26.22 -2.09 24.81
N PRO A 16 25.01 -2.58 25.14
CA PRO A 16 24.91 -3.86 25.83
C PRO A 16 25.59 -4.91 24.94
N SER A 17 26.59 -5.59 25.46
CA SER A 17 27.17 -6.75 24.78
C SER A 17 26.10 -7.83 24.66
N SER A 18 26.22 -8.71 23.67
CA SER A 18 25.39 -9.91 23.51
C SER A 18 25.26 -10.75 24.80
N ASP A 19 26.22 -10.60 25.72
CA ASP A 19 26.26 -11.28 27.01
C ASP A 19 25.23 -10.75 28.02
N ALA A 20 24.78 -9.50 27.91
CA ALA A 20 23.75 -8.94 28.82
C ALA A 20 22.37 -9.58 28.59
N CYS A 21 22.04 -9.97 27.36
CA CYS A 21 20.82 -10.73 27.04
C CYS A 21 20.83 -12.15 27.63
N MET A 22 21.98 -12.68 28.03
CA MET A 22 22.13 -14.05 28.56
C MET A 22 21.70 -14.19 30.03
N LEU A 23 21.47 -13.08 30.75
CA LEU A 23 21.12 -13.10 32.18
C LEU A 23 19.62 -12.88 32.47
N LEU A 24 18.82 -12.45 31.49
CA LEU A 24 17.39 -12.18 31.67
C LEU A 24 16.58 -13.47 31.85
N ALA A 25 15.49 -13.47 32.62
CA ALA A 25 14.57 -14.61 32.63
C ALA A 25 13.86 -14.75 31.26
N PRO A 26 13.35 -15.93 30.86
CA PRO A 26 12.65 -16.10 29.58
C PRO A 26 11.48 -15.13 29.37
N GLU A 27 10.75 -14.77 30.43
CA GLU A 27 9.66 -13.80 30.38
C GLU A 27 10.15 -12.37 30.11
N ASP A 28 11.22 -11.94 30.79
CA ASP A 28 11.83 -10.61 30.56
C ASP A 28 12.39 -10.50 29.13
N LEU A 29 12.92 -11.62 28.63
CA LEU A 29 13.42 -11.74 27.28
C LEU A 29 12.29 -11.61 26.25
N ALA A 30 11.15 -12.27 26.48
CA ALA A 30 9.96 -12.12 25.63
C ALA A 30 9.45 -10.66 25.62
N LEU A 31 9.44 -9.99 26.78
CA LEU A 31 9.05 -8.58 26.88
C LEU A 31 10.00 -7.66 26.09
N ALA A 32 11.31 -7.90 26.18
CA ALA A 32 12.30 -7.14 25.41
C ALA A 32 12.07 -7.25 23.89
N VAL A 33 11.72 -8.45 23.41
CA VAL A 33 11.39 -8.67 21.99
C VAL A 33 10.11 -7.93 21.59
N VAL A 34 9.10 -7.88 22.46
CA VAL A 34 7.87 -7.11 22.21
C VAL A 34 8.17 -5.63 22.07
N GLU A 35 9.01 -5.08 22.96
CA GLU A 35 9.40 -3.67 22.87
C GLU A 35 10.25 -3.38 21.62
N ALA A 36 11.17 -4.27 21.26
CA ALA A 36 11.89 -4.18 19.98
C ALA A 36 10.93 -4.18 18.79
N ALA A 37 9.94 -5.07 18.77
CA ALA A 37 8.92 -5.14 17.73
C ALA A 37 7.99 -3.91 17.71
N ARG A 38 7.71 -3.28 18.85
CA ARG A 38 6.93 -2.03 18.96
C ARG A 38 7.72 -0.84 18.42
N LEU A 39 9.00 -0.77 18.73
CA LEU A 39 9.92 0.26 18.26
C LEU A 39 10.37 0.04 16.81
N GLU A 40 9.95 -1.06 16.18
CA GLU A 40 10.42 -1.50 14.86
C GLU A 40 11.97 -1.63 14.82
N HIS A 41 12.58 -1.95 15.97
CA HIS A 41 14.00 -2.12 16.11
C HIS A 41 14.41 -3.51 15.59
N ARG A 42 15.22 -3.54 14.53
CA ARG A 42 15.53 -4.74 13.72
C ARG A 42 17.01 -5.14 13.80
N ASP A 43 17.63 -5.05 14.97
CA ASP A 43 18.99 -5.58 15.15
C ASP A 43 18.96 -7.12 15.01
N ARG A 44 19.40 -7.61 13.86
CA ARG A 44 19.35 -9.03 13.51
C ARG A 44 20.22 -9.89 14.42
N GLY A 45 21.37 -9.38 14.87
CA GLY A 45 22.27 -10.13 15.76
C GLY A 45 21.68 -10.29 17.16
N MET A 46 21.06 -9.24 17.69
CA MET A 46 20.28 -9.30 18.93
C MET A 46 19.10 -10.26 18.77
N LEU A 47 18.29 -10.13 17.72
CA LEU A 47 17.11 -10.97 17.51
C LEU A 47 17.48 -12.45 17.38
N GLU A 48 18.54 -12.81 16.63
CA GLU A 48 19.01 -14.19 16.50
C GLU A 48 19.56 -14.76 17.81
N ALA A 49 20.18 -13.94 18.66
CA ALA A 49 20.64 -14.37 19.98
C ALA A 49 19.46 -14.62 20.93
N VAL A 50 18.49 -13.70 20.94
CA VAL A 50 17.29 -13.79 21.76
C VAL A 50 16.42 -14.98 21.32
N GLU A 51 16.23 -15.18 20.02
CA GLU A 51 15.44 -16.28 19.48
C GLU A 51 16.05 -17.64 19.80
N ARG A 52 17.37 -17.83 19.64
CA ARG A 52 18.02 -19.10 20.00
C ARG A 52 17.77 -19.49 21.46
N ARG A 53 17.73 -18.50 22.34
CA ARG A 53 17.45 -18.73 23.77
C ARG A 53 15.97 -19.04 24.00
N LEU A 54 15.07 -18.23 23.43
CA LEU A 54 13.63 -18.47 23.52
C LEU A 54 13.22 -19.80 22.88
N GLU A 55 13.94 -20.33 21.90
CA GLU A 55 13.65 -21.63 21.28
C GLU A 55 13.76 -22.79 22.26
N ALA A 56 14.78 -22.76 23.14
CA ALA A 56 14.95 -23.77 24.19
C ALA A 56 13.89 -23.65 25.30
N ASP A 57 13.55 -22.41 25.67
CA ASP A 57 12.69 -22.12 26.82
C ASP A 57 11.22 -21.86 26.46
N PHE A 58 10.83 -22.00 25.19
CA PHE A 58 9.52 -21.57 24.69
C PHE A 58 8.33 -22.16 25.47
N GLU A 59 8.41 -23.45 25.83
CA GLU A 59 7.36 -24.15 26.57
C GLU A 59 7.35 -23.81 28.07
N SER A 60 8.33 -23.06 28.56
CA SER A 60 8.32 -22.52 29.93
C SER A 60 7.57 -21.19 30.04
N LEU A 61 7.37 -20.50 28.90
CA LEU A 61 6.69 -19.20 28.85
C LEU A 61 5.19 -19.33 29.14
N GLY A 62 4.59 -18.27 29.68
CA GLY A 62 3.14 -18.12 29.78
C GLY A 62 2.45 -18.05 28.40
N PRO A 63 1.14 -18.37 28.30
CA PRO A 63 0.43 -18.41 27.01
C PRO A 63 0.46 -17.08 26.23
N VAL A 64 0.36 -15.94 26.93
CA VAL A 64 0.41 -14.61 26.30
C VAL A 64 1.81 -14.34 25.75
N SER A 65 2.86 -14.61 26.54
CA SER A 65 4.25 -14.42 26.13
C SER A 65 4.63 -15.30 24.93
N ARG A 66 4.11 -16.54 24.86
CA ARG A 66 4.27 -17.40 23.67
C ARG A 66 3.67 -16.75 22.42
N VAL A 67 2.44 -16.25 22.50
CA VAL A 67 1.79 -15.56 21.38
C VAL A 67 2.59 -14.32 20.97
N ASP A 68 3.07 -13.56 21.95
CA ASP A 68 3.83 -12.34 21.70
C ASP A 68 5.16 -12.62 21.01
N VAL A 69 5.89 -13.65 21.43
CA VAL A 69 7.11 -14.10 20.73
C VAL A 69 6.79 -14.49 19.28
N ILE A 70 5.75 -15.30 19.05
CA ILE A 70 5.35 -15.70 17.69
C ILE A 70 5.01 -14.49 16.83
N TRP A 71 4.24 -13.56 17.39
CA TRP A 71 3.85 -12.33 16.70
C TRP A 71 5.06 -11.44 16.39
N CYS A 72 6.02 -11.33 17.30
CA CYS A 72 7.24 -10.57 17.06
C CYS A 72 8.11 -11.19 15.98
N CYS A 73 8.30 -12.52 15.98
CA CYS A 73 9.00 -13.22 14.91
C CYS A 73 8.35 -12.95 13.54
N ALA A 74 7.02 -13.01 13.48
CA ALA A 74 6.27 -12.68 12.26
C ALA A 74 6.42 -11.20 11.86
N LYS A 75 6.41 -10.28 12.83
CA LYS A 75 6.47 -8.83 12.60
C LYS A 75 7.86 -8.35 12.16
N LEU A 76 8.90 -8.93 12.72
CA LEU A 76 10.28 -8.57 12.42
C LEU A 76 10.81 -9.29 11.17
N GLY A 77 10.01 -10.16 10.56
CA GLY A 77 10.41 -10.93 9.39
C GLY A 77 11.50 -11.95 9.71
N CYS A 78 11.54 -12.45 10.94
CA CYS A 78 12.48 -13.49 11.34
C CYS A 78 12.04 -14.82 10.72
N HIS A 79 12.81 -15.30 9.73
CA HIS A 79 12.55 -16.60 9.07
C HIS A 79 13.37 -17.74 9.69
N THR A 80 13.61 -17.66 10.99
CA THR A 80 14.42 -18.62 11.76
C THR A 80 13.69 -19.95 12.01
N SER A 81 14.43 -20.93 12.53
CA SER A 81 13.88 -22.23 12.98
C SER A 81 12.72 -22.04 13.96
N LEU A 82 12.89 -21.11 14.91
CA LEU A 82 11.91 -20.81 15.95
C LEU A 82 10.58 -20.33 15.36
N ALA A 83 10.60 -19.34 14.48
CA ALA A 83 9.38 -18.76 13.90
C ALA A 83 8.55 -19.81 13.14
N LYS A 84 9.22 -20.62 12.32
CA LYS A 84 8.60 -21.72 11.55
C LYS A 84 8.06 -22.81 12.49
N SER A 85 8.90 -23.25 13.43
CA SER A 85 8.53 -24.26 14.43
C SER A 85 7.34 -23.82 15.28
N CYS A 86 7.27 -22.54 15.66
CA CYS A 86 6.15 -22.03 16.45
C CYS A 86 4.85 -21.90 15.65
N ALA A 87 4.89 -21.50 14.38
CA ALA A 87 3.71 -21.48 13.52
C ALA A 87 3.16 -22.90 13.29
N ASP A 88 4.05 -23.87 13.05
CA ASP A 88 3.68 -25.28 12.94
C ASP A 88 3.13 -25.84 14.26
N ARG A 89 3.73 -25.47 15.41
CA ARG A 89 3.23 -25.86 16.74
C ARG A 89 1.87 -25.25 17.08
N ALA A 90 1.64 -23.99 16.70
CA ALA A 90 0.37 -23.29 16.90
C ALA A 90 -0.75 -23.89 16.04
N THR A 91 -0.49 -24.12 14.75
CA THR A 91 -1.48 -24.71 13.82
C THR A 91 -1.85 -26.16 14.16
N ASN A 92 -0.91 -26.91 14.73
CA ASN A 92 -1.14 -28.28 15.20
C ASN A 92 -1.70 -28.37 16.64
N GLY A 93 -1.97 -27.23 17.29
CA GLY A 93 -2.60 -27.16 18.62
C GLY A 93 -1.76 -27.73 19.77
N ARG A 94 -0.44 -27.88 19.58
CA ARG A 94 0.45 -28.55 20.55
C ARG A 94 0.97 -27.62 21.65
N SER A 95 1.05 -26.30 21.40
CA SER A 95 1.70 -25.36 22.33
C SER A 95 0.84 -24.18 22.79
N ILE A 96 -0.22 -23.83 22.04
CA ILE A 96 -1.12 -22.72 22.37
C ILE A 96 -2.55 -23.16 22.05
N ARG A 97 -3.44 -23.12 23.05
CA ARG A 97 -4.86 -23.42 22.85
C ARG A 97 -5.62 -22.12 22.56
N ILE A 98 -6.41 -22.10 21.49
CA ILE A 98 -7.25 -20.95 21.12
C ILE A 98 -8.20 -20.54 22.27
N SER A 99 -8.64 -21.50 23.09
CA SER A 99 -9.49 -21.26 24.25
C SER A 99 -8.82 -20.43 25.37
N GLU A 100 -7.49 -20.37 25.39
CA GLU A 100 -6.71 -19.61 26.37
C GLU A 100 -6.38 -18.19 25.87
N CYS A 101 -6.67 -17.89 24.60
CA CYS A 101 -6.38 -16.59 24.02
C CYS A 101 -7.43 -15.55 24.42
N THR A 102 -6.96 -14.40 24.90
CA THR A 102 -7.74 -13.15 24.89
C THR A 102 -8.02 -12.72 23.44
N THR A 103 -8.90 -11.75 23.22
CA THR A 103 -9.16 -11.17 21.89
C THR A 103 -7.88 -10.62 21.25
N ASN A 104 -7.03 -9.96 22.05
CA ASN A 104 -5.74 -9.45 21.59
C ASN A 104 -4.73 -10.54 21.23
N SER A 105 -4.57 -11.54 22.09
CA SER A 105 -3.69 -12.68 21.81
C SER A 105 -4.19 -13.48 20.60
N LEU A 106 -5.52 -13.66 20.45
CA LEU A 106 -6.09 -14.32 19.28
C LEU A 106 -5.82 -13.54 18.00
N ALA A 107 -5.95 -12.21 18.01
CA ALA A 107 -5.63 -11.37 16.87
C ALA A 107 -4.16 -11.42 16.47
N ARG A 108 -3.24 -11.34 17.45
CA ARG A 108 -1.79 -11.45 17.23
C ARG A 108 -1.42 -12.82 16.68
N LEU A 109 -1.95 -13.89 17.27
CA LEU A 109 -1.67 -15.25 16.84
C LEU A 109 -2.21 -15.53 15.43
N THR A 110 -3.45 -15.13 15.13
CA THR A 110 -4.05 -15.30 13.79
C THR A 110 -3.24 -14.58 12.73
N TRP A 111 -2.82 -13.36 13.01
CA TRP A 111 -1.96 -12.58 12.12
C TRP A 111 -0.60 -13.21 11.88
N ALA A 112 0.02 -13.74 12.94
CA ALA A 112 1.33 -14.37 12.84
C ALA A 112 1.25 -15.70 12.06
N VAL A 113 0.23 -16.51 12.31
CA VAL A 113 -0.04 -17.74 11.55
C VAL A 113 -0.26 -17.42 10.08
N ALA A 114 -1.01 -16.38 9.73
CA ALA A 114 -1.21 -15.95 8.34
C ALA A 114 0.07 -15.55 7.60
N ARG A 115 1.14 -15.18 8.33
CA ARG A 115 2.44 -14.80 7.76
C ARG A 115 3.47 -15.92 7.76
N LEU A 116 3.46 -16.77 8.78
CA LEU A 116 4.49 -17.78 9.01
C LEU A 116 4.09 -19.18 8.54
N ALA A 117 2.81 -19.53 8.62
CA ALA A 117 2.37 -20.89 8.33
C ALA A 117 2.28 -21.16 6.83
N ARG A 118 2.52 -22.42 6.47
CA ARG A 118 2.18 -22.91 5.12
C ARG A 118 0.67 -22.94 4.97
N LEU A 119 0.17 -22.57 3.79
CA LEU A 119 -1.25 -22.63 3.46
C LEU A 119 -1.67 -24.07 3.14
N ASP A 120 -1.70 -24.93 4.15
CA ASP A 120 -2.07 -26.33 4.07
C ASP A 120 -3.39 -26.64 4.82
N ALA A 121 -3.76 -27.92 4.87
CA ALA A 121 -4.98 -28.37 5.54
C ALA A 121 -4.96 -28.13 7.06
N ALA A 122 -3.79 -28.07 7.71
CA ALA A 122 -3.68 -27.77 9.13
C ALA A 122 -3.97 -26.29 9.40
N ALA A 123 -3.37 -25.39 8.61
CA ALA A 123 -3.66 -23.96 8.68
C ALA A 123 -5.14 -23.64 8.42
N GLN A 124 -5.79 -24.35 7.47
CA GLN A 124 -7.23 -24.23 7.20
C GLN A 124 -8.12 -24.69 8.35
N ARG A 125 -7.79 -25.80 9.01
CA ARG A 125 -8.54 -26.25 10.20
C ARG A 125 -8.37 -25.28 11.35
N TRP A 126 -7.15 -24.79 11.53
CA TRP A 126 -6.82 -23.83 12.57
C TRP A 126 -7.53 -22.48 12.35
N SER A 127 -7.56 -21.96 11.12
CA SER A 127 -8.23 -20.69 10.80
C SER A 127 -9.72 -20.73 11.09
N LYS A 128 -10.41 -21.85 10.78
CA LYS A 128 -11.82 -22.07 11.15
C LYS A 128 -12.04 -22.08 12.67
N ALA A 129 -11.14 -22.72 13.42
CA ALA A 129 -11.21 -22.73 14.88
C ALA A 129 -10.98 -21.33 15.46
N ALA A 130 -10.01 -20.58 14.92
CA ALA A 130 -9.70 -19.21 15.31
C ALA A 130 -10.88 -18.27 15.00
N ALA A 131 -11.48 -18.36 13.81
CA ALA A 131 -12.64 -17.57 13.45
C ALA A 131 -13.87 -17.89 14.32
N SER A 132 -14.11 -19.17 14.60
CA SER A 132 -15.18 -19.59 15.52
C SER A 132 -14.99 -19.03 16.92
N ALA A 133 -13.75 -19.00 17.42
CA ALA A 133 -13.42 -18.41 18.72
C ALA A 133 -13.55 -16.89 18.73
N ALA A 134 -13.13 -16.22 17.64
CA ALA A 134 -13.29 -14.78 17.47
C ALA A 134 -14.78 -14.40 17.41
N LEU A 135 -15.61 -15.20 16.74
CA LEU A 135 -17.04 -14.91 16.57
C LEU A 135 -17.80 -14.96 17.90
N ARG A 136 -17.43 -15.86 18.80
CA ARG A 136 -18.01 -15.96 20.16
C ARG A 136 -17.68 -14.75 21.05
N GLN A 137 -16.65 -13.98 20.68
CA GLN A 137 -16.10 -12.91 21.51
C GLN A 137 -16.05 -11.57 20.75
N VAL A 138 -16.76 -11.44 19.63
CA VAL A 138 -16.56 -10.32 18.69
C VAL A 138 -16.84 -8.95 19.32
N GLU A 139 -17.75 -8.89 20.30
CA GLU A 139 -18.10 -7.68 21.03
C GLU A 139 -16.98 -7.22 21.99
N ALA A 140 -16.05 -8.11 22.35
CA ALA A 140 -14.91 -7.83 23.21
C ALA A 140 -13.63 -7.49 22.42
N PHE A 141 -13.65 -7.53 21.09
CA PHE A 141 -12.51 -7.10 20.27
C PHE A 141 -12.42 -5.59 20.24
N ASP A 142 -11.21 -5.05 20.38
CA ASP A 142 -10.96 -3.73 19.84
C ASP A 142 -10.97 -3.77 18.31
N VAL A 143 -11.20 -2.61 17.75
CA VAL A 143 -11.37 -2.41 16.31
C VAL A 143 -10.14 -2.84 15.51
N GLY A 144 -8.94 -2.52 16.00
CA GLY A 144 -7.68 -2.84 15.32
C GLY A 144 -7.40 -4.33 15.33
N ASP A 145 -7.69 -5.01 16.43
CA ASP A 145 -7.55 -6.46 16.57
C ASP A 145 -8.57 -7.22 15.73
N LEU A 146 -9.80 -6.71 15.62
CA LEU A 146 -10.80 -7.28 14.70
C LEU A 146 -10.38 -7.11 13.25
N ALA A 147 -9.88 -5.93 12.86
CA ALA A 147 -9.32 -5.67 11.53
C ALA A 147 -8.20 -6.65 11.19
N ARG A 148 -7.25 -6.80 12.13
CA ARG A 148 -6.10 -7.69 12.00
C ARG A 148 -6.53 -9.15 11.84
N THR A 149 -7.46 -9.61 12.69
CA THR A 149 -7.98 -10.98 12.65
C THR A 149 -8.67 -11.26 11.33
N THR A 150 -9.53 -10.35 10.88
CA THR A 150 -10.31 -10.50 9.65
C THR A 150 -9.39 -10.53 8.42
N ALA A 151 -8.44 -9.61 8.33
CA ALA A 151 -7.44 -9.61 7.25
C ALA A 151 -6.61 -10.90 7.24
N ALA A 152 -6.17 -11.36 8.41
CA ALA A 152 -5.42 -12.61 8.54
C ALA A 152 -6.23 -13.85 8.13
N LEU A 153 -7.53 -13.89 8.42
CA LEU A 153 -8.42 -14.96 7.96
C LEU A 153 -8.59 -14.95 6.43
N CYS A 154 -8.69 -13.77 5.81
CA CYS A 154 -8.67 -13.66 4.35
C CYS A 154 -7.39 -14.24 3.76
N HIS A 155 -6.22 -13.94 4.35
CA HIS A 155 -4.94 -14.56 3.96
C HIS A 155 -4.93 -16.07 4.09
N LEU A 156 -5.54 -16.58 5.16
CA LEU A 156 -5.68 -18.01 5.41
C LEU A 156 -6.79 -18.65 4.56
N ARG A 157 -7.28 -17.96 3.51
CA ARG A 157 -8.36 -18.41 2.59
C ARG A 157 -9.67 -18.77 3.31
N ALA A 158 -9.92 -18.15 4.47
CA ALA A 158 -11.13 -18.29 5.28
C ALA A 158 -12.06 -17.07 5.11
N PHE A 159 -12.32 -16.66 3.87
CA PHE A 159 -13.07 -15.44 3.55
C PHE A 159 -14.51 -15.46 4.08
N GLU A 160 -15.20 -16.60 3.99
CA GLU A 160 -16.58 -16.73 4.53
C GLU A 160 -16.62 -16.50 6.05
N ASP A 161 -15.66 -17.05 6.77
CA ASP A 161 -15.54 -16.89 8.21
C ASP A 161 -15.20 -15.43 8.58
N ALA A 162 -14.26 -14.81 7.84
CA ALA A 162 -13.92 -13.40 7.95
C ALA A 162 -15.14 -12.49 7.70
N TRP A 163 -15.94 -12.81 6.67
CA TRP A 163 -17.18 -12.11 6.38
C TRP A 163 -18.21 -12.25 7.50
N GLY A 164 -18.33 -13.44 8.10
CA GLY A 164 -19.19 -13.69 9.27
C GLY A 164 -18.84 -12.79 10.46
N LEU A 165 -17.55 -12.64 10.77
CA LEU A 165 -17.04 -11.72 11.80
C LEU A 165 -17.39 -10.28 11.47
N TYR A 166 -17.09 -9.85 10.24
CA TYR A 166 -17.39 -8.50 9.77
C TYR A 166 -18.89 -8.18 9.88
N ALA A 167 -19.76 -9.06 9.39
CA ALA A 167 -21.20 -8.88 9.40
C ALA A 167 -21.80 -8.90 10.82
N ARG A 168 -21.22 -9.68 11.74
CA ARG A 168 -21.62 -9.66 13.15
C ARG A 168 -21.21 -8.35 13.82
N ALA A 169 -19.95 -7.92 13.64
CA ALA A 169 -19.44 -6.68 14.20
C ALA A 169 -20.25 -5.44 13.74
N GLN A 170 -20.66 -5.41 12.47
CA GLN A 170 -21.52 -4.36 11.94
C GLN A 170 -22.88 -4.27 12.63
N ARG A 171 -23.44 -5.40 13.09
CA ARG A 171 -24.74 -5.43 13.78
C ARG A 171 -24.66 -5.06 15.26
N THR A 172 -23.57 -5.44 15.94
CA THR A 172 -23.45 -5.30 17.40
C THR A 172 -22.85 -3.98 17.84
N SER A 173 -21.98 -3.38 17.03
CA SER A 173 -21.37 -2.09 17.33
C SER A 173 -21.22 -1.25 16.04
N PRO A 174 -22.30 -0.55 15.63
CA PRO A 174 -22.32 0.29 14.43
C PRO A 174 -21.33 1.46 14.57
N GLY A 175 -20.06 1.22 14.21
CA GLY A 175 -18.95 2.17 14.41
C GLY A 175 -17.63 1.51 14.82
N ALA A 176 -17.64 0.36 15.49
CA ALA A 176 -16.42 -0.42 15.75
C ALA A 176 -15.88 -1.06 14.46
N SER A 177 -16.77 -1.51 13.59
CA SER A 177 -16.50 -1.81 12.17
C SER A 177 -16.15 -0.58 11.31
N GLY A 178 -16.07 0.59 11.96
CA GLY A 178 -15.68 1.90 11.48
C GLY A 178 -14.22 2.05 11.08
N ALA A 179 -13.36 1.09 11.44
CA ALA A 179 -11.96 1.15 11.06
C ALA A 179 -11.81 1.13 9.55
N GLN A 180 -10.92 2.01 9.11
CA GLN A 180 -10.48 2.12 7.74
C GLN A 180 -9.85 0.80 7.27
N GLU A 181 -9.07 0.17 8.15
CA GLU A 181 -8.30 -1.04 7.93
C GLU A 181 -9.20 -2.25 7.75
N LEU A 182 -10.20 -2.43 8.63
CA LEU A 182 -11.14 -3.55 8.53
C LEU A 182 -11.94 -3.49 7.22
N ARG A 183 -12.46 -2.31 6.86
CA ARG A 183 -13.20 -2.15 5.61
C ARG A 183 -12.30 -2.25 4.38
N GLY A 184 -11.07 -1.73 4.46
CA GLY A 184 -10.09 -1.87 3.38
C GLY A 184 -9.81 -3.35 3.08
N ALA A 185 -9.52 -4.14 4.11
CA ALA A 185 -9.29 -5.57 3.99
C ALA A 185 -10.52 -6.30 3.40
N MET A 186 -11.72 -6.00 3.90
CA MET A 186 -12.95 -6.65 3.41
C MET A 186 -13.33 -6.21 2.00
N LEU A 187 -13.08 -4.95 1.61
CA LEU A 187 -13.32 -4.48 0.25
C LEU A 187 -12.43 -5.24 -0.72
N THR A 188 -11.12 -5.26 -0.48
CA THR A 188 -10.15 -5.94 -1.34
C THR A 188 -10.41 -7.43 -1.44
N ALA A 189 -10.66 -8.12 -0.31
CA ALA A 189 -11.00 -9.54 -0.33
C ALA A 189 -12.30 -9.82 -1.10
N SER A 190 -13.31 -8.96 -0.97
CA SER A 190 -14.55 -9.08 -1.74
C SER A 190 -14.33 -8.86 -3.24
N GLU A 191 -13.52 -7.87 -3.61
CA GLU A 191 -13.21 -7.54 -4.99
C GLU A 191 -12.36 -8.63 -5.67
N HIS A 192 -11.35 -9.18 -4.96
CA HIS A 192 -10.53 -10.29 -5.44
C HIS A 192 -11.32 -11.58 -5.60
N GLY A 193 -12.23 -11.86 -4.66
CA GLY A 193 -13.14 -13.00 -4.74
C GLY A 193 -14.31 -12.80 -5.72
N SER A 194 -14.37 -11.69 -6.46
CA SER A 194 -15.48 -11.35 -7.38
C SER A 194 -16.86 -11.31 -6.69
N HIS A 195 -16.89 -10.96 -5.40
CA HIS A 195 -18.11 -10.84 -4.60
C HIS A 195 -18.67 -9.42 -4.66
N ALA A 196 -19.26 -9.03 -5.79
CA ALA A 196 -19.75 -7.67 -6.03
C ALA A 196 -20.71 -7.15 -4.94
N ALA A 197 -21.69 -7.97 -4.52
CA ALA A 197 -22.64 -7.56 -3.47
C ALA A 197 -21.93 -7.23 -2.15
N ARG A 198 -20.94 -8.05 -1.76
CA ARG A 198 -20.11 -7.83 -0.56
C ARG A 198 -19.26 -6.57 -0.67
N ALA A 199 -18.61 -6.36 -1.82
CA ALA A 199 -17.84 -5.15 -2.09
C ALA A 199 -18.72 -3.88 -1.97
N LEU A 200 -19.92 -3.90 -2.56
CA LEU A 200 -20.87 -2.78 -2.44
C LEU A 200 -21.37 -2.56 -1.02
N THR A 201 -21.64 -3.62 -0.27
CA THR A 201 -21.98 -3.52 1.15
C THR A 201 -20.85 -2.83 1.91
N VAL A 202 -19.59 -3.22 1.70
CA VAL A 202 -18.44 -2.58 2.34
C VAL A 202 -18.32 -1.10 1.94
N LEU A 203 -18.49 -0.77 0.65
CA LEU A 203 -18.51 0.62 0.18
C LEU A 203 -19.65 1.41 0.83
N SER A 204 -20.84 0.83 1.02
CA SER A 204 -21.94 1.50 1.73
C SER A 204 -21.57 1.83 3.18
N HIS A 205 -20.76 0.99 3.82
CA HIS A 205 -20.24 1.26 5.15
C HIS A 205 -19.12 2.30 5.18
N PHE A 206 -18.49 2.66 4.05
CA PHE A 206 -17.61 3.84 3.99
C PHE A 206 -18.39 5.17 4.02
N ALA A 207 -19.68 5.17 3.72
CA ALA A 207 -20.51 6.38 3.80
C ALA A 207 -20.72 6.87 5.25
N ILE A 208 -20.46 6.03 6.26
CA ILE A 208 -20.53 6.42 7.69
C ILE A 208 -19.17 6.85 8.27
N PHE A 209 -18.16 7.08 7.42
CA PHE A 209 -16.83 7.49 7.86
C PHE A 209 -16.87 8.86 8.55
N PRO A 210 -16.61 8.97 9.88
CA PRO A 210 -16.96 10.17 10.65
C PRO A 210 -16.42 11.50 10.11
N ARG A 211 -15.22 11.46 9.52
CA ARG A 211 -14.54 12.65 8.95
C ARG A 211 -14.94 13.01 7.53
N VAL A 212 -15.70 12.18 6.80
CA VAL A 212 -16.07 12.46 5.39
C VAL A 212 -17.51 12.09 5.02
N ALA A 213 -18.25 11.41 5.91
CA ALA A 213 -19.54 10.76 5.68
C ALA A 213 -20.57 11.59 4.90
N ARG A 214 -20.49 12.92 4.99
CA ARG A 214 -21.51 13.85 4.48
C ARG A 214 -20.95 14.97 3.62
N SER A 215 -19.69 14.84 3.19
CA SER A 215 -19.14 15.66 2.13
C SER A 215 -19.91 15.37 0.83
N PRO A 216 -20.43 16.40 0.13
CA PRO A 216 -21.03 16.22 -1.19
C PRO A 216 -20.08 15.56 -2.19
N THR A 217 -18.80 15.94 -2.15
CA THR A 217 -17.75 15.35 -2.99
C THR A 217 -17.53 13.88 -2.66
N TRP A 218 -17.43 13.55 -1.37
CA TRP A 218 -17.23 12.16 -0.92
C TRP A 218 -18.34 11.24 -1.40
N ARG A 219 -19.61 11.67 -1.27
CA ARG A 219 -20.75 10.86 -1.69
C ARG A 219 -20.70 10.51 -3.18
N VAL A 220 -20.36 11.48 -4.02
CA VAL A 220 -20.22 11.29 -5.46
C VAL A 220 -19.03 10.38 -5.77
N ALA A 221 -17.87 10.61 -5.13
CA ALA A 221 -16.69 9.79 -5.33
C ALA A 221 -16.93 8.33 -4.90
N LEU A 222 -17.56 8.10 -3.74
CA LEU A 222 -17.90 6.78 -3.25
C LEU A 222 -18.89 6.06 -4.19
N ALA A 223 -19.88 6.79 -4.68
CA ALA A 223 -20.84 6.31 -5.67
C ALA A 223 -20.15 5.92 -7.00
N GLY A 224 -19.24 6.77 -7.50
CA GLY A 224 -18.45 6.47 -8.69
C GLY A 224 -17.58 5.23 -8.52
N ALA A 225 -16.93 5.08 -7.36
CA ALA A 225 -16.14 3.89 -7.04
C ALA A 225 -17.00 2.61 -6.99
N ALA A 226 -18.25 2.70 -6.51
CA ALA A 226 -19.19 1.58 -6.51
C ALA A 226 -19.58 1.15 -7.94
N VAL A 227 -19.85 2.11 -8.82
CA VAL A 227 -20.16 1.83 -10.24
C VAL A 227 -18.95 1.20 -10.95
N LEU A 228 -17.75 1.74 -10.75
CA LEU A 228 -16.52 1.17 -11.32
C LEU A 228 -16.26 -0.26 -10.81
N SER A 229 -16.57 -0.53 -9.54
CA SER A 229 -16.45 -1.88 -8.97
C SER A 229 -17.43 -2.86 -9.62
N LEU A 230 -18.69 -2.44 -9.84
CA LEU A 230 -19.69 -3.24 -10.55
C LEU A 230 -19.28 -3.52 -11.99
N TRP A 231 -18.83 -2.49 -12.70
CA TRP A 231 -18.37 -2.60 -14.07
C TRP A 231 -17.25 -3.62 -14.20
N ARG A 232 -16.26 -3.58 -13.31
CA ARG A 232 -15.13 -4.51 -13.31
C ARG A 232 -15.52 -5.95 -12.95
N ILE A 233 -16.39 -6.15 -11.97
CA ILE A 233 -16.72 -7.50 -11.45
C ILE A 233 -17.83 -8.17 -12.26
N LEU A 234 -18.86 -7.42 -12.64
CA LEU A 234 -20.10 -7.94 -13.25
C LEU A 234 -20.35 -7.43 -14.67
N GLY A 235 -19.60 -6.43 -15.14
CA GLY A 235 -19.72 -5.87 -16.47
C GLY A 235 -20.66 -4.66 -16.60
N PRO A 236 -20.82 -4.13 -17.83
CA PRO A 236 -21.53 -2.88 -18.11
C PRO A 236 -22.99 -2.82 -17.67
N ALA A 237 -23.74 -3.93 -17.80
CA ALA A 237 -25.16 -3.95 -17.45
C ALA A 237 -25.40 -3.69 -15.95
N ALA A 238 -24.63 -4.34 -15.07
CA ALA A 238 -24.73 -4.12 -13.63
C ALA A 238 -24.24 -2.71 -13.23
N ALA A 239 -23.19 -2.21 -13.89
CA ALA A 239 -22.72 -0.84 -13.69
C ALA A 239 -23.79 0.19 -14.06
N ARG A 240 -24.51 -0.03 -15.16
CA ARG A 240 -25.65 0.81 -15.58
C ARG A 240 -26.75 0.85 -14.52
N GLU A 241 -27.13 -0.32 -14.01
CA GLU A 241 -28.13 -0.40 -12.93
C GLU A 241 -27.66 0.35 -11.67
N GLY A 242 -26.37 0.21 -11.33
CA GLY A 242 -25.74 0.98 -10.25
C GLY A 242 -25.77 2.50 -10.50
N LEU A 243 -25.53 2.95 -11.73
CA LEU A 243 -25.55 4.37 -12.10
C LEU A 243 -26.96 4.96 -12.04
N ASP A 244 -27.96 4.24 -12.58
CA ASP A 244 -29.37 4.61 -12.53
C ASP A 244 -29.85 4.70 -11.07
N ALA A 245 -29.43 3.73 -10.25
CA ALA A 245 -29.67 3.68 -8.82
C ALA A 245 -29.19 4.93 -8.08
N LEU A 246 -28.04 5.47 -8.47
CA LEU A 246 -27.42 6.63 -7.86
C LEU A 246 -28.06 7.94 -8.33
N THR A 247 -28.43 8.01 -9.61
CA THR A 247 -29.10 9.18 -10.18
C THR A 247 -30.47 9.42 -9.54
N ILE A 248 -31.23 8.36 -9.27
CA ILE A 248 -32.50 8.43 -8.51
C ILE A 248 -32.24 8.85 -7.05
N ALA A 249 -31.08 8.50 -6.49
CA ALA A 249 -30.73 8.82 -5.11
C ALA A 249 -30.36 10.30 -4.89
N GLY A 250 -29.84 10.98 -5.92
CA GLY A 250 -29.31 12.34 -5.88
C GLY A 250 -30.34 13.43 -6.18
N THR A 251 -30.67 14.26 -5.18
CA THR A 251 -31.42 15.51 -5.37
C THR A 251 -30.46 16.71 -5.47
N ARG A 252 -30.62 17.49 -6.56
CA ARG A 252 -29.86 18.69 -7.01
C ARG A 252 -28.48 18.39 -7.63
N ARG A 253 -28.48 18.21 -8.96
CA ARG A 253 -27.29 18.03 -9.81
C ARG A 253 -26.26 19.13 -9.54
N ARG A 254 -25.09 18.75 -9.01
CA ARG A 254 -23.90 19.63 -8.92
C ARG A 254 -22.93 19.29 -10.06
N GLN A 255 -22.11 20.25 -10.49
CA GLN A 255 -21.20 20.07 -11.64
C GLN A 255 -20.28 18.84 -11.55
N VAL A 256 -19.69 18.58 -10.38
CA VAL A 256 -18.80 17.42 -10.10
C VAL A 256 -19.54 16.09 -10.31
N GLU A 257 -20.79 16.04 -9.86
CA GLU A 257 -21.66 14.87 -9.99
C GLU A 257 -22.00 14.64 -11.47
N SER A 258 -22.36 15.69 -12.21
CA SER A 258 -22.63 15.59 -13.64
C SER A 258 -21.43 15.10 -14.44
N ALA A 259 -20.21 15.57 -14.13
CA ALA A 259 -18.99 15.17 -14.84
C ALA A 259 -18.65 13.69 -14.62
N ILE A 260 -18.68 13.22 -13.37
CA ILE A 260 -18.42 11.82 -13.04
C ILE A 260 -19.50 10.91 -13.63
N ILE A 261 -20.79 11.29 -13.52
CA ILE A 261 -21.90 10.52 -14.11
C ILE A 261 -21.77 10.44 -15.63
N GLN A 262 -21.49 11.56 -16.31
CA GLN A 262 -21.33 11.57 -17.76
C GLN A 262 -20.19 10.66 -18.20
N ARG A 263 -19.05 10.70 -17.50
CA ARG A 263 -17.91 9.86 -17.89
C ARG A 263 -18.14 8.38 -17.60
N LEU A 264 -18.84 8.06 -16.51
CA LEU A 264 -19.29 6.69 -16.25
C LEU A 264 -20.30 6.24 -17.32
N ASP A 265 -21.19 7.13 -17.76
CA ASP A 265 -22.12 6.86 -18.86
C ASP A 265 -21.40 6.54 -20.17
N ASP A 266 -20.38 7.34 -20.52
CA ASP A 266 -19.51 7.12 -21.68
C ASP A 266 -18.76 5.78 -21.57
N LEU A 267 -18.20 5.46 -20.40
CA LEU A 267 -17.47 4.21 -20.14
C LEU A 267 -18.38 2.97 -20.23
N ILE A 268 -19.61 3.07 -19.73
CA ILE A 268 -20.56 1.95 -19.70
C ILE A 268 -21.20 1.70 -21.08
N GLY A 269 -21.26 2.74 -21.94
CA GLY A 269 -21.86 2.67 -23.26
C GLY A 269 -23.38 2.44 -23.24
N SER A 270 -24.03 2.43 -24.41
CA SER A 270 -25.50 2.31 -24.54
C SER A 270 -26.07 0.90 -24.33
N SER A 271 -25.26 -0.06 -23.88
CA SER A 271 -25.69 -1.46 -23.79
C SER A 271 -26.72 -1.67 -22.68
N ARG A 272 -27.97 -1.93 -23.09
CA ARG A 272 -29.12 -2.29 -22.23
C ARG A 272 -29.45 -3.78 -22.34
N THR A 273 -28.45 -4.65 -22.34
CA THR A 273 -28.73 -6.10 -22.35
C THR A 273 -28.66 -6.66 -20.94
N GLY A 274 -29.85 -6.94 -20.40
CA GLY A 274 -30.03 -7.45 -19.05
C GLY A 274 -29.67 -8.92 -18.92
N ALA A 275 -28.89 -9.21 -17.89
CA ALA A 275 -28.99 -10.44 -17.12
C ALA A 275 -29.16 -9.99 -15.66
N GLY A 276 -30.14 -10.55 -14.95
CA GLY A 276 -30.42 -10.18 -13.57
C GLY A 276 -29.15 -10.24 -12.72
N GLY A 277 -28.86 -9.15 -12.00
CA GLY A 277 -27.72 -9.11 -11.09
C GLY A 277 -27.82 -10.15 -9.98
N PRO A 278 -26.74 -10.37 -9.20
CA PRO A 278 -26.77 -11.25 -8.03
C PRO A 278 -28.00 -10.97 -7.15
N SER A 279 -28.61 -11.99 -6.55
CA SER A 279 -29.84 -11.86 -5.74
C SER A 279 -29.77 -10.76 -4.69
N ASP A 280 -28.57 -10.49 -4.16
CA ASP A 280 -28.33 -9.57 -3.05
C ASP A 280 -27.88 -8.17 -3.52
N LEU A 281 -27.62 -7.99 -4.82
CA LEU A 281 -27.24 -6.70 -5.41
C LEU A 281 -28.28 -5.60 -5.16
N PRO A 282 -29.59 -5.84 -5.35
CA PRO A 282 -30.62 -4.83 -5.06
C PRO A 282 -30.58 -4.34 -3.61
N ASP A 283 -30.28 -5.21 -2.65
CA ASP A 283 -30.23 -4.86 -1.23
C ASP A 283 -28.94 -4.11 -0.87
N ALA A 284 -27.81 -4.48 -1.46
CA ALA A 284 -26.57 -3.71 -1.35
C ALA A 284 -26.73 -2.29 -1.94
N LEU A 285 -27.34 -2.18 -3.13
CA LEU A 285 -27.65 -0.89 -3.76
C LEU A 285 -28.62 -0.07 -2.92
N ARG A 286 -29.67 -0.69 -2.35
CA ARG A 286 -30.60 -0.04 -1.42
C ARG A 286 -29.86 0.52 -0.20
N SER A 287 -28.94 -0.26 0.37
CA SER A 287 -28.14 0.14 1.53
C SER A 287 -27.23 1.31 1.19
N LEU A 288 -26.53 1.27 0.05
CA LEU A 288 -25.69 2.36 -0.44
C LEU A 288 -26.51 3.64 -0.65
N ARG A 289 -27.68 3.55 -1.31
CA ARG A 289 -28.59 4.70 -1.51
C ARG A 289 -29.01 5.33 -0.18
N SER A 290 -29.37 4.51 0.81
CA SER A 290 -29.73 4.97 2.15
C SER A 290 -28.55 5.68 2.83
N ALA A 291 -27.37 5.07 2.78
CA ALA A 291 -26.17 5.59 3.40
C ALA A 291 -25.75 6.95 2.79
N LEU A 292 -25.88 7.12 1.47
CA LEU A 292 -25.63 8.39 0.78
C LEU A 292 -26.63 9.52 1.13
N ARG A 293 -27.74 9.22 1.82
CA ARG A 293 -28.79 10.20 2.19
C ARG A 293 -28.76 10.64 3.66
N ALA A 294 -28.04 9.96 4.55
CA ALA A 294 -28.15 10.21 5.99
C ALA A 294 -27.36 11.46 6.48
N GLY A 295 -27.98 12.28 7.36
CA GLY A 295 -27.56 13.35 8.34
C GLY A 295 -26.72 14.62 7.97
N PRO A 296 -26.10 15.37 8.93
CA PRO A 296 -25.61 16.75 8.73
C PRO A 296 -24.24 16.87 8.04
N ARG A 297 -24.11 17.83 7.11
CA ARG A 297 -22.90 18.07 6.30
C ARG A 297 -21.65 18.35 7.16
N ASP A 298 -20.55 17.65 6.87
CA ASP A 298 -19.23 17.97 7.42
C ASP A 298 -18.48 18.90 6.45
N LYS A 299 -18.31 20.17 6.85
CA LYS A 299 -17.60 21.19 6.06
C LYS A 299 -16.08 21.07 6.14
N LEU A 300 -15.53 20.38 7.15
CA LEU A 300 -14.09 20.22 7.32
C LEU A 300 -13.57 19.14 6.38
N ALA A 301 -14.33 18.05 6.21
CA ALA A 301 -14.10 17.01 5.22
C ALA A 301 -13.88 17.55 3.79
N ASP A 302 -14.72 18.52 3.40
CA ASP A 302 -14.69 19.15 2.07
C ASP A 302 -13.40 19.92 1.80
N ARG A 303 -12.61 20.24 2.85
CA ARG A 303 -11.32 20.91 2.75
C ARG A 303 -10.14 19.94 2.61
N ARG A 304 -10.39 18.63 2.53
CA ARG A 304 -9.33 17.69 2.13
C ARG A 304 -8.87 18.05 0.73
N LYS A 305 -7.57 18.31 0.58
CA LYS A 305 -6.95 18.67 -0.70
C LYS A 305 -7.19 17.61 -1.79
N GLU A 306 -7.38 16.34 -1.43
CA GLU A 306 -7.71 15.27 -2.38
C GLU A 306 -9.11 15.45 -2.99
N PHE A 307 -10.08 15.91 -2.20
CA PHE A 307 -11.42 16.25 -2.70
C PHE A 307 -11.42 17.57 -3.47
N GLU A 308 -10.62 18.56 -3.06
CA GLU A 308 -10.45 19.80 -3.82
C GLU A 308 -9.83 19.52 -5.20
N LEU A 309 -8.84 18.63 -5.28
CA LEU A 309 -8.26 18.15 -6.53
C LEU A 309 -9.32 17.49 -7.42
N LEU A 310 -10.08 16.54 -6.90
CA LEU A 310 -11.13 15.87 -7.67
C LEU A 310 -12.12 16.88 -8.25
N ARG A 311 -12.56 17.86 -7.45
CA ARG A 311 -13.43 18.94 -7.92
C ARG A 311 -12.78 19.81 -8.99
N HIS A 312 -11.50 20.15 -8.82
CA HIS A 312 -10.74 20.93 -9.78
C HIS A 312 -10.67 20.20 -11.14
N VAL A 313 -10.23 18.94 -11.16
CA VAL A 313 -10.15 18.14 -12.38
C VAL A 313 -11.51 18.06 -13.07
N THR A 314 -12.60 17.76 -12.33
CA THR A 314 -13.95 17.70 -12.93
C THR A 314 -14.44 19.01 -13.54
N MET A 315 -13.86 20.15 -13.16
CA MET A 315 -14.25 21.47 -13.65
C MET A 315 -13.40 21.95 -14.83
N TYR A 316 -12.12 21.55 -14.88
CA TYR A 316 -11.14 22.14 -15.81
C TYR A 316 -10.52 21.15 -16.79
N ALA A 317 -10.65 19.84 -16.59
CA ALA A 317 -10.03 18.83 -17.45
C ALA A 317 -10.94 18.29 -18.57
N PHE A 318 -12.12 18.87 -18.81
CA PHE A 318 -13.02 18.42 -19.89
C PHE A 318 -12.35 18.59 -21.27
N PRO A 319 -12.40 17.60 -22.19
CA PRO A 319 -13.27 16.41 -22.23
C PRO A 319 -12.75 15.16 -21.48
N PHE A 320 -11.81 15.33 -20.57
CA PHE A 320 -11.17 14.28 -19.75
C PHE A 320 -10.29 13.32 -20.56
N ASP A 321 -9.55 13.88 -21.52
CA ASP A 321 -8.39 13.18 -22.07
C ASP A 321 -7.35 12.95 -20.96
N PRO A 322 -6.69 11.78 -20.91
CA PRO A 322 -5.65 11.51 -19.91
C PRO A 322 -4.58 12.60 -19.80
N ALA A 323 -4.17 13.21 -20.92
CA ALA A 323 -3.17 14.28 -20.92
C ALA A 323 -3.69 15.55 -20.24
N ASP A 324 -4.96 15.90 -20.47
CA ASP A 324 -5.62 17.04 -19.81
C ASP A 324 -5.80 16.81 -18.32
N VAL A 325 -6.22 15.60 -17.92
CA VAL A 325 -6.35 15.23 -16.51
C VAL A 325 -5.00 15.35 -15.80
N LEU A 326 -3.92 14.79 -16.37
CA LEU A 326 -2.57 14.92 -15.82
C LEU A 326 -2.14 16.39 -15.69
N ARG A 327 -2.36 17.19 -16.74
CA ARG A 327 -2.02 18.62 -16.77
C ARG A 327 -2.74 19.40 -15.68
N GLU A 328 -4.04 19.15 -15.45
CA GLU A 328 -4.78 19.82 -14.39
C GLU A 328 -4.37 19.37 -12.98
N VAL A 329 -4.01 18.09 -12.81
CA VAL A 329 -3.47 17.58 -11.54
C VAL A 329 -2.14 18.28 -11.20
N GLU A 330 -1.23 18.38 -12.19
CA GLU A 330 0.05 19.09 -12.03
C GLU A 330 -0.14 20.59 -11.78
N SER A 331 -1.06 21.23 -12.52
CA SER A 331 -1.43 22.64 -12.34
C SER A 331 -1.94 22.91 -10.93
N PHE A 332 -2.83 22.05 -10.41
CA PHE A 332 -3.35 22.15 -9.06
C PHE A 332 -2.24 22.01 -8.00
N ALA A 333 -1.38 21.00 -8.14
CA ALA A 333 -0.26 20.73 -7.24
C ALA A 333 0.78 21.87 -7.21
N SER A 334 0.95 22.55 -8.35
CA SER A 334 1.96 23.59 -8.53
C SER A 334 1.45 24.99 -8.17
N ARG A 335 0.15 25.26 -8.32
CA ARG A 335 -0.42 26.62 -8.21
C ARG A 335 -1.36 26.82 -7.04
N ARG A 336 -1.95 25.75 -6.49
CA ARG A 336 -3.00 25.87 -5.46
C ARG A 336 -2.62 25.22 -4.14
N THR A 337 -2.19 23.97 -4.17
CA THR A 337 -1.96 23.21 -2.94
C THR A 337 -0.92 22.14 -3.18
N PHE A 338 0.05 22.04 -2.27
CA PHE A 338 1.08 21.01 -2.36
C PHE A 338 0.47 19.59 -2.29
N LEU A 339 0.73 18.82 -3.34
CA LEU A 339 0.44 17.39 -3.44
C LEU A 339 1.76 16.66 -3.66
N LYS A 340 1.94 15.53 -2.97
CA LYS A 340 3.10 14.66 -3.12
C LYS A 340 2.92 13.86 -4.41
N LEU A 341 3.38 14.42 -5.53
CA LEU A 341 3.27 13.80 -6.84
C LEU A 341 4.68 13.59 -7.41
N ALA A 342 4.90 12.46 -8.07
CA ALA A 342 6.11 12.21 -8.85
C ALA A 342 6.10 12.96 -10.19
N GLY A 343 5.95 14.29 -10.16
CA GLY A 343 5.86 15.15 -11.34
C GLY A 343 7.20 15.61 -11.92
N GLY A 344 7.15 16.33 -13.06
CA GLY A 344 8.34 16.96 -13.65
C GLY A 344 9.43 15.96 -14.07
N VAL A 345 10.63 16.06 -13.49
CA VAL A 345 11.75 15.14 -13.79
C VAL A 345 11.40 13.71 -13.36
N LYS A 346 10.75 13.54 -12.21
CA LYS A 346 10.32 12.23 -11.71
C LYS A 346 9.34 11.54 -12.67
N ARG A 347 8.41 12.30 -13.24
CA ARG A 347 7.47 11.80 -14.26
C ARG A 347 8.20 11.25 -15.49
N ARG A 348 9.20 11.97 -16.01
CA ARG A 348 9.96 11.48 -17.18
C ARG A 348 10.71 10.18 -16.87
N LEU A 349 11.24 10.05 -15.66
CA LEU A 349 11.87 8.81 -15.21
C LEU A 349 10.85 7.67 -15.08
N LEU A 350 9.65 7.93 -14.57
CA LEU A 350 8.54 6.97 -14.53
C LEU A 350 8.14 6.50 -15.94
N GLU A 351 7.91 7.43 -16.86
CA GLU A 351 7.56 7.15 -18.26
C GLU A 351 8.63 6.28 -18.94
N ARG A 352 9.91 6.65 -18.75
CA ARG A 352 11.05 5.88 -19.26
C ARG A 352 11.10 4.47 -18.66
N MET A 353 11.02 4.34 -17.33
CA MET A 353 11.12 3.04 -16.67
C MET A 353 9.96 2.11 -17.06
N ALA A 354 8.74 2.63 -17.18
CA ALA A 354 7.57 1.86 -17.59
C ALA A 354 7.61 1.47 -19.08
N SER A 355 8.08 2.36 -19.96
CA SER A 355 8.22 2.09 -21.39
C SER A 355 9.39 1.16 -21.70
N GLU A 356 10.46 1.17 -20.91
CA GLU A 356 11.57 0.23 -21.06
C GLU A 356 11.39 -1.09 -20.28
N ALA A 357 10.29 -1.24 -19.53
CA ALA A 357 9.97 -2.47 -18.82
C ALA A 357 9.58 -3.60 -19.79
N PRO A 358 9.92 -4.86 -19.48
CA PRO A 358 9.54 -6.03 -20.30
C PRO A 358 8.02 -6.22 -20.37
N GLU A 359 7.56 -7.26 -21.06
CA GLU A 359 6.16 -7.68 -21.00
C GLU A 359 5.79 -8.16 -19.58
N GLY A 360 4.55 -7.88 -19.18
CA GLY A 360 4.05 -8.13 -17.82
C GLY A 360 3.39 -6.90 -17.19
N ILE A 361 2.96 -7.05 -15.95
CA ILE A 361 2.23 -6.03 -15.18
C ILE A 361 3.19 -5.07 -14.47
N VAL A 362 2.77 -3.81 -14.36
CA VAL A 362 3.40 -2.83 -13.47
C VAL A 362 2.69 -2.87 -12.13
N VAL A 363 3.45 -2.96 -11.03
CA VAL A 363 2.92 -2.88 -9.68
C VAL A 363 3.41 -1.61 -9.01
N GLU A 364 2.50 -0.81 -8.48
CA GLU A 364 2.76 0.41 -7.73
C GLU A 364 2.36 0.24 -6.26
N LEU A 365 3.27 0.55 -5.35
CA LEU A 365 3.05 0.58 -3.91
C LEU A 365 2.97 2.04 -3.44
N GLY A 366 1.74 2.55 -3.30
CA GLY A 366 1.44 3.95 -2.98
C GLY A 366 0.69 4.65 -4.12
N THR A 367 -0.65 4.53 -4.16
CA THR A 367 -1.47 5.19 -5.20
C THR A 367 -1.67 6.68 -4.95
N TYR A 368 -1.93 7.06 -3.71
CA TYR A 368 -2.44 8.36 -3.30
C TYR A 368 -3.66 8.80 -4.12
N VAL A 369 -3.52 9.80 -5.00
CA VAL A 369 -4.60 10.30 -5.88
C VAL A 369 -4.57 9.67 -7.28
N GLY A 370 -3.67 8.72 -7.55
CA GLY A 370 -3.60 7.98 -8.82
C GLY A 370 -2.81 8.68 -9.94
N TYR A 371 -2.03 9.72 -9.64
CA TYR A 371 -1.25 10.45 -10.63
C TYR A 371 -0.20 9.57 -11.32
N SER A 372 0.67 8.93 -10.55
CA SER A 372 1.71 8.04 -11.06
C SER A 372 1.11 6.79 -11.72
N ALA A 373 0.03 6.24 -11.18
CA ALA A 373 -0.74 5.18 -11.84
C ALA A 373 -1.18 5.55 -13.27
N MET A 374 -1.68 6.79 -13.47
CA MET A 374 -2.02 7.30 -14.81
C MET A 374 -0.79 7.38 -15.73
N VAL A 375 0.31 7.94 -15.22
CA VAL A 375 1.58 8.06 -15.98
C VAL A 375 2.07 6.68 -16.41
N LEU A 376 2.12 5.72 -15.49
CA LEU A 376 2.56 4.35 -15.74
C LEU A 376 1.66 3.67 -16.78
N ALA A 377 0.34 3.79 -16.65
CA ALA A 377 -0.61 3.18 -17.58
C ALA A 377 -0.45 3.72 -19.01
N LEU A 378 -0.32 5.05 -19.16
CA LEU A 378 -0.13 5.70 -20.46
C LEU A 378 1.20 5.29 -21.11
N ALA A 379 2.29 5.28 -20.35
CA ALA A 379 3.59 4.82 -20.85
C ALA A 379 3.55 3.36 -21.33
N ARG A 380 2.73 2.50 -20.69
CA ARG A 380 2.50 1.12 -21.13
C ARG A 380 1.59 1.02 -22.35
N ARG A 381 0.58 1.91 -22.51
CA ARG A 381 -0.29 1.93 -23.71
C ARG A 381 0.51 2.07 -25.00
N CYS A 382 1.51 2.95 -25.02
CA CYS A 382 2.32 3.28 -26.20
C CYS A 382 3.13 2.09 -26.77
N ARG A 383 3.20 0.95 -26.07
CA ARG A 383 3.95 -0.24 -26.50
C ARG A 383 3.09 -1.41 -26.97
N SER A 384 1.80 -1.41 -26.68
CA SER A 384 0.89 -2.50 -27.06
C SER A 384 0.51 -2.41 -28.54
N ALA A 385 1.46 -2.69 -29.43
CA ALA A 385 1.19 -3.11 -30.81
C ALA A 385 1.14 -4.65 -30.94
N SER A 386 1.48 -5.42 -29.90
CA SER A 386 1.36 -6.88 -29.86
C SER A 386 0.03 -7.31 -29.23
N THR A 387 -0.70 -8.16 -29.96
CA THR A 387 -2.12 -8.50 -29.82
C THR A 387 -2.46 -9.49 -28.69
N GLN A 388 -1.71 -9.55 -27.58
CA GLN A 388 -1.94 -10.59 -26.55
C GLN A 388 -1.86 -10.17 -25.07
N LEU A 389 -1.56 -8.91 -24.74
CA LEU A 389 -1.57 -8.48 -23.34
C LEU A 389 -2.99 -8.19 -22.84
N SER A 390 -3.27 -8.59 -21.58
CA SER A 390 -4.50 -8.22 -20.88
C SER A 390 -4.72 -6.71 -20.92
N ALA A 391 -5.98 -6.27 -20.98
CA ALA A 391 -6.34 -4.85 -20.89
C ALA A 391 -5.70 -4.16 -19.66
N LEU A 392 -5.55 -4.90 -18.56
CA LEU A 392 -4.90 -4.45 -17.33
C LEU A 392 -3.38 -4.31 -17.49
N LYS A 393 -2.86 -3.12 -17.16
CA LYS A 393 -1.43 -2.77 -17.28
C LYS A 393 -0.78 -2.46 -15.94
N VAL A 394 -1.55 -1.89 -15.00
CA VAL A 394 -1.05 -1.41 -13.71
C VAL A 394 -1.94 -1.93 -12.57
N ILE A 395 -1.30 -2.43 -11.52
CA ILE A 395 -1.94 -2.65 -10.23
C ILE A 395 -1.32 -1.65 -9.26
N SER A 396 -2.16 -0.78 -8.70
CA SER A 396 -1.74 0.23 -7.75
C SER A 396 -2.36 -0.05 -6.39
N VAL A 397 -1.59 0.11 -5.31
CA VAL A 397 -2.02 -0.25 -3.96
C VAL A 397 -2.01 0.95 -3.04
N GLU A 398 -3.14 1.17 -2.35
CA GLU A 398 -3.35 2.29 -1.43
C GLU A 398 -3.83 1.81 -0.07
N LEU A 399 -3.26 2.37 1.00
CA LEU A 399 -3.65 2.04 2.37
C LEU A 399 -4.89 2.82 2.82
N ASP A 400 -5.04 4.08 2.40
CA ASP A 400 -6.19 4.93 2.68
C ASP A 400 -7.33 4.72 1.65
N PRO A 401 -8.45 4.07 2.01
CA PRO A 401 -9.57 3.87 1.12
C PRO A 401 -10.20 5.19 0.65
N VAL A 402 -10.05 6.30 1.37
CA VAL A 402 -10.50 7.60 0.87
C VAL A 402 -9.65 8.02 -0.34
N ASN A 403 -8.33 7.89 -0.23
CA ASN A 403 -7.41 8.14 -1.34
C ASN A 403 -7.67 7.17 -2.49
N ALA A 404 -7.87 5.88 -2.21
CA ALA A 404 -8.18 4.88 -3.22
C ALA A 404 -9.47 5.19 -3.98
N VAL A 405 -10.52 5.65 -3.29
CA VAL A 405 -11.77 6.10 -3.91
C VAL A 405 -11.52 7.33 -4.79
N VAL A 406 -10.74 8.31 -4.34
CA VAL A 406 -10.38 9.48 -5.16
C VAL A 406 -9.59 9.05 -6.40
N ALA A 407 -8.59 8.20 -6.25
CA ALA A 407 -7.78 7.68 -7.35
C ALA A 407 -8.62 6.93 -8.39
N ARG A 408 -9.52 6.02 -7.95
CA ARG A 408 -10.45 5.30 -8.84
C ARG A 408 -11.29 6.27 -9.68
N ASN A 409 -11.77 7.36 -9.09
CA ASN A 409 -12.54 8.36 -9.83
C ASN A 409 -11.67 9.16 -10.81
N LEU A 410 -10.46 9.57 -10.43
CA LEU A 410 -9.55 10.28 -11.35
C LEU A 410 -9.12 9.41 -12.53
N LEU A 411 -8.80 8.14 -12.27
CA LEU A 411 -8.51 7.14 -13.31
C LEU A 411 -9.72 6.88 -14.21
N GLY A 412 -10.91 6.77 -13.63
CA GLY A 412 -12.16 6.65 -14.39
C GLY A 412 -12.42 7.88 -15.27
N LEU A 413 -12.22 9.09 -14.75
CA LEU A 413 -12.36 10.33 -15.51
C LEU A 413 -11.42 10.34 -16.73
N ALA A 414 -10.14 9.98 -16.51
CA ALA A 414 -9.13 9.86 -17.55
C ALA A 414 -9.37 8.70 -18.54
N GLY A 415 -10.41 7.87 -18.37
CA GLY A 415 -10.66 6.72 -19.25
C GLY A 415 -9.58 5.63 -19.13
N LEU A 416 -9.03 5.45 -17.93
CA LEU A 416 -7.97 4.48 -17.60
C LEU A 416 -8.47 3.38 -16.64
N ALA A 417 -9.78 3.22 -16.50
CA ALA A 417 -10.37 2.24 -15.60
C ALA A 417 -10.11 0.78 -16.00
N ASP A 418 -9.86 0.51 -17.30
CA ASP A 418 -9.44 -0.81 -17.80
C ASP A 418 -7.94 -1.08 -17.60
N ASP A 419 -7.12 -0.03 -17.65
CA ASP A 419 -5.66 -0.16 -17.59
C ASP A 419 -5.13 -0.26 -16.17
N VAL A 420 -5.87 0.28 -15.19
CA VAL A 420 -5.42 0.40 -13.80
C VAL A 420 -6.43 -0.18 -12.82
N GLU A 421 -5.97 -1.15 -12.01
CA GLU A 421 -6.72 -1.65 -10.87
C GLU A 421 -6.13 -1.13 -9.56
N VAL A 422 -6.94 -0.44 -8.75
CA VAL A 422 -6.53 0.10 -7.46
C VAL A 422 -6.98 -0.82 -6.32
N TRP A 423 -6.04 -1.46 -5.63
CA TRP A 423 -6.29 -2.31 -4.46
C TRP A 423 -6.18 -1.51 -3.16
N VAL A 424 -7.05 -1.80 -2.18
CA VAL A 424 -6.97 -1.19 -0.85
C VAL A 424 -6.26 -2.14 0.11
N GLY A 425 -5.09 -1.79 0.62
CA GLY A 425 -4.39 -2.68 1.53
C GLY A 425 -2.95 -2.30 1.87
N SER A 426 -2.32 -3.17 2.65
CA SER A 426 -0.90 -3.07 3.01
C SER A 426 -0.02 -3.64 1.89
N SER A 427 1.15 -3.03 1.66
CA SER A 427 2.16 -3.52 0.72
C SER A 427 2.62 -4.95 1.03
N SER A 428 2.71 -5.30 2.32
CA SER A 428 3.15 -6.62 2.81
C SER A 428 2.27 -7.80 2.36
N ASP A 429 1.09 -7.52 1.78
CA ASP A 429 0.15 -8.51 1.30
C ASP A 429 0.12 -8.60 -0.23
N VAL A 430 0.77 -7.67 -0.93
CA VAL A 430 0.67 -7.48 -2.37
C VAL A 430 1.42 -8.57 -3.12
N ALA A 431 2.68 -8.88 -2.77
CA ALA A 431 3.47 -9.90 -3.46
C ALA A 431 2.72 -11.24 -3.57
N ARG A 432 2.15 -11.70 -2.45
CA ARG A 432 1.31 -12.91 -2.41
C ARG A 432 0.07 -12.78 -3.29
N SER A 433 -0.66 -11.67 -3.20
CA SER A 433 -1.88 -11.44 -3.98
C SER A 433 -1.59 -11.42 -5.48
N ILE A 434 -0.44 -10.86 -5.88
CA ILE A 434 0.05 -10.90 -7.26
C ILE A 434 0.43 -12.32 -7.66
N SER A 435 1.14 -13.06 -6.80
CA SER A 435 1.50 -14.47 -7.04
C SER A 435 0.27 -15.36 -7.25
N ASP A 436 -0.74 -15.23 -6.37
CA ASP A 436 -1.98 -16.00 -6.45
C ASP A 436 -2.77 -15.71 -7.73
N ARG A 437 -2.74 -14.46 -8.23
CA ARG A 437 -3.54 -14.03 -9.40
C ARG A 437 -2.82 -14.17 -10.74
N PHE A 438 -1.53 -13.86 -10.80
CA PHE A 438 -0.76 -13.76 -12.04
C PHE A 438 0.37 -14.78 -12.15
N GLY A 439 0.70 -15.47 -11.05
CA GLY A 439 1.79 -16.45 -11.02
C GLY A 439 3.18 -15.82 -11.03
N PRO A 440 4.23 -16.66 -11.09
CA PRO A 440 5.62 -16.22 -11.09
C PRO A 440 5.97 -15.45 -12.36
N ARG A 441 7.03 -14.62 -12.29
CA ARG A 441 7.58 -13.85 -13.42
C ARG A 441 6.57 -12.94 -14.15
N SER A 442 5.51 -12.52 -13.45
CA SER A 442 4.44 -11.68 -13.99
C SER A 442 4.74 -10.18 -13.89
N VAL A 443 5.63 -9.76 -12.99
CA VAL A 443 5.88 -8.35 -12.68
C VAL A 443 7.00 -7.81 -13.57
N ALA A 444 6.63 -6.95 -14.51
CA ALA A 444 7.56 -6.25 -15.40
C ALA A 444 8.20 -5.04 -14.72
N MET A 445 7.47 -4.38 -13.82
CA MET A 445 7.98 -3.24 -13.08
C MET A 445 7.38 -3.17 -11.68
N LEU A 446 8.21 -2.82 -10.70
CA LEU A 446 7.78 -2.44 -9.35
C LEU A 446 8.15 -0.97 -9.11
N PHE A 447 7.13 -0.15 -8.83
CA PHE A 447 7.29 1.24 -8.39
C PHE A 447 6.91 1.36 -6.91
N MET A 448 7.79 1.95 -6.10
CA MET A 448 7.56 2.11 -4.66
C MET A 448 7.61 3.60 -4.29
N ASP A 449 6.49 4.11 -3.77
CA ASP A 449 6.28 5.53 -3.46
C ASP A 449 5.43 5.72 -2.19
N HIS A 450 5.64 4.84 -1.21
CA HIS A 450 4.93 4.87 0.08
C HIS A 450 5.88 5.19 1.25
N ARG A 451 5.97 4.31 2.26
CA ARG A 451 6.96 4.36 3.34
C ARG A 451 8.32 3.79 2.90
N GLY A 452 9.32 4.65 2.72
CA GLY A 452 10.69 4.24 2.35
C GLY A 452 11.35 3.20 3.25
N SER A 453 11.03 3.16 4.55
CA SER A 453 11.52 2.13 5.47
C SER A 453 10.95 0.72 5.22
N LEU A 454 10.00 0.53 4.29
CA LEU A 454 9.48 -0.79 3.90
C LEU A 454 9.98 -1.26 2.52
N PHE A 455 10.59 -0.38 1.72
CA PHE A 455 10.99 -0.71 0.34
C PHE A 455 11.86 -1.97 0.22
N HIS A 456 12.76 -2.20 1.17
CA HIS A 456 13.64 -3.38 1.17
C HIS A 456 12.88 -4.67 1.51
N GLU A 457 11.85 -4.59 2.34
CA GLU A 457 10.97 -5.72 2.66
C GLU A 457 10.04 -6.03 1.49
N ASP A 458 9.41 -4.99 0.93
CA ASP A 458 8.53 -5.15 -0.23
C ASP A 458 9.30 -5.73 -1.42
N TYR A 459 10.49 -5.23 -1.75
CA TYR A 459 11.33 -5.81 -2.80
C TYR A 459 11.64 -7.30 -2.51
N ARG A 460 12.06 -7.61 -1.29
CA ARG A 460 12.40 -8.99 -0.88
C ARG A 460 11.18 -9.91 -1.00
N ASP A 461 10.00 -9.45 -0.62
CA ASP A 461 8.78 -10.26 -0.68
C ASP A 461 8.42 -10.61 -2.14
N PHE A 462 8.61 -9.67 -3.08
CA PHE A 462 8.46 -9.93 -4.51
C PHE A 462 9.53 -10.86 -5.08
N GLU A 463 10.79 -10.67 -4.66
CA GLU A 463 11.93 -11.50 -5.08
C GLU A 463 11.79 -12.95 -4.59
N ALA A 464 11.52 -13.13 -3.30
CA ALA A 464 11.32 -14.44 -2.67
C ALA A 464 10.10 -15.18 -3.25
N SER A 465 9.11 -14.45 -3.75
CA SER A 465 7.94 -15.00 -4.44
C SER A 465 8.18 -15.28 -5.93
N GLY A 466 9.38 -15.00 -6.46
CA GLY A 466 9.75 -15.25 -7.85
C GLY A 466 8.93 -14.42 -8.86
N LEU A 467 8.45 -13.25 -8.46
CA LEU A 467 7.47 -12.48 -9.26
C LEU A 467 8.08 -11.68 -10.39
N PHE A 468 9.35 -11.29 -10.28
CA PHE A 468 9.98 -10.44 -11.27
C PHE A 468 10.20 -11.16 -12.60
N ALA A 469 9.74 -10.53 -13.69
CA ALA A 469 10.11 -10.92 -15.03
C ALA A 469 11.61 -10.73 -15.28
N ASP A 470 12.13 -11.34 -16.34
CA ASP A 470 13.51 -11.10 -16.75
C ASP A 470 13.65 -9.68 -17.30
N GLY A 471 14.66 -8.95 -16.83
CA GLY A 471 14.81 -7.53 -17.17
C GLY A 471 13.82 -6.60 -16.48
N ALA A 472 13.08 -7.08 -15.46
CA ALA A 472 12.15 -6.26 -14.70
C ALA A 472 12.79 -4.98 -14.17
N ARG A 473 11.99 -3.92 -14.08
CA ARG A 473 12.41 -2.60 -13.63
C ARG A 473 11.96 -2.36 -12.19
N ILE A 474 12.84 -1.81 -11.36
CA ILE A 474 12.50 -1.43 -10.00
C ILE A 474 12.79 0.06 -9.88
N LEU A 475 11.81 0.81 -9.41
CA LEU A 475 11.93 2.25 -9.20
C LEU A 475 11.42 2.58 -7.80
N ALA A 476 12.24 3.27 -7.01
CA ALA A 476 11.85 3.75 -5.69
C ALA A 476 12.00 5.27 -5.64
N ASP A 477 10.93 5.98 -5.27
CA ASP A 477 10.94 7.43 -5.06
C ASP A 477 11.40 7.79 -3.64
N ASN A 478 11.81 9.03 -3.43
CA ASN A 478 12.11 9.60 -2.12
C ASN A 478 13.20 8.85 -1.33
N VAL A 479 14.18 8.23 -2.02
CA VAL A 479 15.21 7.41 -1.38
C VAL A 479 16.28 8.22 -0.65
N LEU A 480 16.31 9.54 -0.87
CA LEU A 480 17.09 10.49 -0.09
C LEU A 480 16.23 11.21 0.97
N LYS A 481 15.02 11.66 0.60
CA LYS A 481 14.12 12.43 1.49
C LYS A 481 12.65 11.97 1.35
N PRO A 482 12.04 11.34 2.37
CA PRO A 482 12.57 11.13 3.73
C PRO A 482 13.69 10.10 3.85
N GLY A 483 13.98 9.33 2.80
CA GLY A 483 15.09 8.39 2.77
C GLY A 483 14.66 6.92 2.86
N ALA A 484 15.42 6.06 2.15
CA ALA A 484 15.27 4.61 2.18
C ALA A 484 16.64 3.89 2.23
N PRO A 485 17.47 4.14 3.26
CA PRO A 485 18.85 3.66 3.33
C PRO A 485 18.99 2.15 3.19
N GLN A 486 18.14 1.35 3.84
CA GLN A 486 18.24 -0.11 3.71
C GLN A 486 17.96 -0.61 2.29
N PHE A 487 17.00 0.01 1.59
CA PHE A 487 16.71 -0.35 0.21
C PHE A 487 17.84 0.08 -0.73
N VAL A 488 18.35 1.30 -0.58
CA VAL A 488 19.48 1.78 -1.40
C VAL A 488 20.70 0.89 -1.19
N TRP A 489 21.05 0.58 0.06
CA TRP A 489 22.15 -0.34 0.37
C TRP A 489 21.96 -1.70 -0.30
N HIS A 490 20.76 -2.28 -0.20
CA HIS A 490 20.43 -3.53 -0.86
C HIS A 490 20.57 -3.42 -2.39
N ALA A 491 19.99 -2.39 -3.00
CA ALA A 491 19.92 -2.24 -4.44
C ALA A 491 21.29 -1.98 -5.09
N VAL A 492 22.20 -1.25 -4.43
CA VAL A 492 23.54 -0.95 -4.98
C VAL A 492 24.54 -2.10 -4.79
N HIS A 493 24.35 -2.95 -3.79
CA HIS A 493 25.21 -4.12 -3.54
C HIS A 493 24.63 -5.43 -4.09
N SER A 494 23.42 -5.41 -4.65
CA SER A 494 22.78 -6.61 -5.18
C SER A 494 23.46 -7.06 -6.49
N PRO A 495 23.82 -8.35 -6.63
CA PRO A 495 24.39 -8.88 -7.86
C PRO A 495 23.37 -9.00 -9.00
N VAL A 496 22.07 -8.84 -8.70
CA VAL A 496 20.97 -8.96 -9.68
C VAL A 496 20.32 -7.62 -10.01
N LEU A 497 20.78 -6.52 -9.43
CA LEU A 497 20.27 -5.19 -9.73
C LEU A 497 21.39 -4.31 -10.26
N SER A 498 21.22 -3.82 -11.49
CA SER A 498 22.00 -2.69 -11.99
C SER A 498 21.26 -1.42 -11.59
N THR A 499 21.76 -0.74 -10.55
CA THR A 499 21.09 0.39 -9.91
C THR A 499 21.79 1.71 -10.23
N ARG A 500 21.00 2.73 -10.56
CA ARG A 500 21.40 4.13 -10.67
C ARG A 500 20.60 4.96 -9.68
N LEU A 501 21.27 5.87 -8.99
CA LEU A 501 20.64 6.84 -8.10
C LEU A 501 20.53 8.17 -8.86
N GLU A 502 19.33 8.47 -9.34
CA GLU A 502 19.06 9.65 -10.17
C GLU A 502 18.70 10.84 -9.28
N PRO A 503 19.48 11.94 -9.31
CA PRO A 503 19.13 13.14 -8.58
C PRO A 503 17.95 13.84 -9.25
N VAL A 504 16.92 14.13 -8.48
CA VAL A 504 15.67 14.72 -8.93
C VAL A 504 15.21 15.82 -7.98
N PRO A 505 14.64 16.92 -8.49
CA PRO A 505 13.97 17.90 -7.64
C PRO A 505 12.66 17.32 -7.10
N GLU A 506 12.26 17.73 -5.90
CA GLU A 506 10.89 17.51 -5.43
C GLU A 506 9.90 18.30 -6.30
N PHE A 507 8.74 17.71 -6.60
CA PHE A 507 7.72 18.38 -7.39
C PHE A 507 6.67 19.05 -6.49
N GLY A 508 6.13 20.19 -6.94
CA GLY A 508 5.04 20.88 -6.28
C GLY A 508 5.46 22.14 -5.50
N LEU A 509 4.45 22.93 -5.13
CA LEU A 509 4.60 24.27 -4.57
C LEU A 509 5.49 24.30 -3.31
N GLY A 510 6.60 25.05 -3.36
CA GLY A 510 7.45 25.36 -2.20
C GLY A 510 8.57 24.36 -1.93
N HIS A 511 8.63 23.25 -2.68
CA HIS A 511 9.64 22.20 -2.48
C HIS A 511 10.61 22.04 -3.66
N GLN A 512 10.46 22.82 -4.74
CA GLN A 512 11.22 22.62 -5.98
C GLN A 512 12.75 22.79 -5.86
N GLY A 513 13.23 23.43 -4.79
CA GLY A 513 14.65 23.58 -4.50
C GLY A 513 15.27 22.45 -3.68
N LEU A 514 14.47 21.51 -3.18
CA LEU A 514 14.98 20.39 -2.39
C LEU A 514 15.46 19.26 -3.32
N GLU A 515 16.73 18.90 -3.19
CA GLU A 515 17.29 17.70 -3.81
C GLU A 515 16.67 16.45 -3.16
N ASP A 516 16.33 15.49 -4.02
CA ASP A 516 15.93 14.15 -3.64
C ASP A 516 16.49 13.16 -4.68
N TRP A 517 16.42 11.86 -4.38
CA TRP A 517 16.89 10.82 -5.30
C TRP A 517 15.77 9.83 -5.62
N MET A 518 15.80 9.28 -6.84
CA MET A 518 15.11 8.05 -7.18
C MET A 518 16.12 6.94 -7.44
N ALA A 519 15.90 5.76 -6.87
CA ALA A 519 16.69 4.58 -7.19
C ALA A 519 16.05 3.85 -8.37
N ALA A 520 16.70 3.90 -9.53
CA ALA A 520 16.27 3.24 -10.76
C ALA A 520 17.15 2.00 -11.01
N SER A 521 16.55 0.83 -10.90
CA SER A 521 17.24 -0.45 -11.06
C SER A 521 16.67 -1.24 -12.23
N ARG A 522 17.55 -1.93 -12.97
CA ARG A 522 17.19 -2.99 -13.90
C ARG A 522 17.64 -4.32 -13.34
N ARG A 523 16.73 -5.29 -13.29
CA ARG A 523 17.07 -6.66 -12.92
C ARG A 523 17.92 -7.30 -14.02
N VAL A 524 19.09 -7.80 -13.66
CA VAL A 524 19.99 -8.54 -14.54
C VAL A 524 19.91 -10.02 -14.21
N CYS A 525 19.96 -10.88 -15.23
CA CYS A 525 19.99 -12.32 -15.00
C CYS A 525 21.35 -12.68 -14.40
N PRO A 526 21.41 -13.35 -13.22
CA PRO A 526 22.69 -13.83 -12.71
C PRO A 526 23.27 -14.86 -13.71
N PRO A 527 24.60 -14.93 -13.89
CA PRO A 527 25.24 -15.98 -14.67
C PRO A 527 24.78 -17.37 -14.22
N HIS A 528 24.55 -18.29 -15.16
CA HIS A 528 24.11 -19.66 -14.84
C HIS A 528 25.00 -20.31 -13.78
N GLY A 529 24.39 -20.79 -12.69
CA GLY A 529 25.08 -21.51 -11.62
C GLY A 529 25.54 -20.67 -10.43
N GLN A 530 25.36 -19.34 -10.46
CA GLN A 530 25.68 -18.49 -9.31
C GLN A 530 24.49 -18.47 -8.33
N LEU A 531 24.68 -19.01 -7.13
CA LEU A 531 23.74 -18.82 -6.03
C LEU A 531 23.70 -17.33 -5.68
N LEU A 532 22.50 -16.78 -5.51
CA LEU A 532 22.33 -15.45 -4.94
C LEU A 532 22.85 -15.51 -3.50
N GLY A 533 23.99 -14.86 -3.26
CA GLY A 533 24.50 -14.68 -1.89
C GLY A 533 23.54 -13.84 -1.07
N GLU A 534 23.60 -13.95 0.26
CA GLU A 534 22.85 -13.03 1.12
C GLU A 534 23.33 -11.59 0.88
N PRO A 535 22.42 -10.60 0.87
CA PRO A 535 22.80 -9.20 0.79
C PRO A 535 23.76 -8.86 1.94
N PRO A 536 24.73 -7.95 1.72
CA PRO A 536 25.69 -7.60 2.75
C PRO A 536 24.98 -7.05 3.98
N PRO A 537 25.47 -7.39 5.20
CA PRO A 537 24.86 -6.93 6.44
C PRO A 537 24.85 -5.40 6.50
N TYR A 538 23.85 -4.84 7.17
CA TYR A 538 23.72 -3.39 7.31
C TYR A 538 24.79 -2.84 8.27
N PRO A 539 25.64 -1.89 7.83
CA PRO A 539 26.55 -1.20 8.73
C PRO A 539 25.79 -0.40 9.80
N ALA A 540 26.36 -0.26 11.00
CA ALA A 540 25.73 0.50 12.08
C ALA A 540 25.41 1.95 11.68
N ALA A 541 26.27 2.58 10.87
CA ALA A 541 26.02 3.93 10.35
C ALA A 541 24.79 3.98 9.42
N LEU A 542 24.53 2.94 8.62
CA LEU A 542 23.33 2.84 7.79
C LEU A 542 22.06 2.76 8.64
N LEU A 543 22.10 2.00 9.73
CA LEU A 543 20.96 1.87 10.66
C LEU A 543 20.65 3.20 11.36
N GLN A 544 21.67 3.99 11.71
CA GLN A 544 21.48 5.34 12.25
C GLN A 544 20.79 6.28 11.24
N LEU A 545 21.12 6.17 9.94
CA LEU A 545 20.41 6.90 8.89
C LEU A 545 18.94 6.45 8.82
N ALA A 546 18.67 5.15 8.90
CA ALA A 546 17.31 4.61 8.88
C ALA A 546 16.46 5.14 10.06
N GLU A 547 17.02 5.15 11.27
CA GLU A 547 16.36 5.72 12.45
C GLU A 547 16.04 7.20 12.26
N ARG A 548 16.97 7.96 11.66
CA ARG A 548 16.76 9.38 11.32
C ARG A 548 15.62 9.56 10.32
N CYS A 549 15.51 8.71 9.30
CA CYS A 549 14.42 8.74 8.33
C CYS A 549 13.06 8.49 9.00
N ASP A 550 12.97 7.49 9.89
CA ASP A 550 11.74 7.17 10.60
C ASP A 550 11.34 8.28 11.58
N GLU A 551 12.29 8.94 12.26
CA GLU A 551 12.02 10.13 13.08
C GLU A 551 11.43 11.26 12.23
N MET A 552 12.08 11.61 11.11
CA MET A 552 11.58 12.66 10.22
C MET A 552 10.18 12.36 9.69
N ARG A 553 9.93 11.11 9.31
CA ARG A 553 8.60 10.66 8.91
C ARG A 553 7.59 10.84 10.04
N ARG A 554 7.90 10.38 11.25
CA ARG A 554 7.02 10.52 12.43
C ARG A 554 6.70 11.99 12.72
N ARG A 555 7.69 12.88 12.62
CA ARG A 555 7.50 14.33 12.76
C ARG A 555 6.61 14.90 11.67
N SER A 556 6.80 14.49 10.41
CA SER A 556 6.00 14.96 9.27
C SER A 556 4.50 14.62 9.36
N LEU A 557 4.16 13.58 10.11
CA LEU A 557 2.77 13.14 10.33
C LEU A 557 2.09 13.86 11.51
N ARG A 558 2.83 14.60 12.33
CA ARG A 558 2.29 15.36 13.47
C ARG A 558 1.70 16.69 13.00
N ALA A 559 0.81 17.26 13.82
CA ALA A 559 0.33 18.62 13.61
C ALA A 559 1.51 19.61 13.62
N GLY A 560 1.58 20.49 12.60
CA GLY A 560 2.72 21.37 12.36
C GLY A 560 3.72 20.84 11.33
N GLY A 561 3.73 19.54 11.04
CA GLY A 561 4.58 18.96 10.00
C GLY A 561 6.08 19.15 10.26
N VAL A 562 6.84 19.28 9.17
CA VAL A 562 8.28 19.55 9.15
C VAL A 562 8.52 20.65 8.11
N GLU A 563 9.23 21.70 8.51
CA GLU A 563 9.52 22.85 7.67
C GLU A 563 10.49 22.50 6.53
N VAL A 564 10.46 23.29 5.45
CA VAL A 564 11.30 23.08 4.25
C VAL A 564 12.80 23.09 4.60
N ASP A 565 13.25 23.99 5.47
CA ASP A 565 14.66 24.08 5.87
C ASP A 565 15.12 22.83 6.66
N GLU A 566 14.23 22.27 7.49
CA GLU A 566 14.53 21.04 8.21
C GLU A 566 14.65 19.84 7.26
N TRP A 567 13.83 19.82 6.21
CA TRP A 567 13.98 18.83 5.14
C TRP A 567 15.29 18.99 4.38
N ALA A 568 15.75 20.22 4.12
CA ALA A 568 17.03 20.47 3.49
C ALA A 568 18.21 19.97 4.36
N VAL A 569 18.19 20.27 5.66
CA VAL A 569 19.19 19.77 6.62
C VAL A 569 19.16 18.24 6.72
N HIS A 570 17.97 17.65 6.67
CA HIS A 570 17.84 16.19 6.64
C HIS A 570 18.43 15.58 5.37
N ALA A 571 18.09 16.09 4.19
CA ALA A 571 18.59 15.60 2.91
C ALA A 571 20.12 15.73 2.81
N ALA A 572 20.70 16.85 3.27
CA ALA A 572 22.15 17.03 3.32
C ALA A 572 22.85 15.99 4.20
N ALA A 573 22.31 15.73 5.40
CA ALA A 573 22.85 14.72 6.31
C ALA A 573 22.72 13.30 5.75
N MET A 574 21.58 12.99 5.10
CA MET A 574 21.39 11.71 4.41
C MET A 574 22.40 11.53 3.29
N LYS A 575 22.61 12.56 2.46
CA LYS A 575 23.57 12.54 1.34
C LYS A 575 25.01 12.35 1.84
N GLN A 576 25.40 13.06 2.90
CA GLN A 576 26.71 12.90 3.53
C GLN A 576 26.89 11.47 4.06
N GLY A 577 25.95 10.98 4.88
CA GLY A 577 26.06 9.65 5.49
C GLY A 577 26.04 8.51 4.47
N MET A 578 25.26 8.64 3.39
CA MET A 578 25.30 7.71 2.26
C MET A 578 26.67 7.76 1.56
N GLY A 579 27.23 8.96 1.37
CA GLY A 579 28.56 9.15 0.78
C GLY A 579 29.68 8.50 1.59
N GLU A 580 29.63 8.58 2.92
CA GLU A 580 30.57 7.91 3.83
C GLU A 580 30.48 6.37 3.72
N LEU A 581 29.34 5.85 3.28
CA LEU A 581 29.11 4.43 2.98
C LEU A 581 29.45 4.06 1.53
N GLY A 582 30.03 4.98 0.74
CA GLY A 582 30.40 4.76 -0.66
C GLY A 582 29.23 4.86 -1.65
N ILE A 583 28.10 5.42 -1.23
CA ILE A 583 26.88 5.54 -2.05
C ILE A 583 26.72 6.98 -2.53
N SER A 584 26.64 7.17 -3.85
CA SER A 584 26.47 8.49 -4.47
C SER A 584 25.49 8.48 -5.64
N ALA A 585 24.84 9.62 -5.85
CA ALA A 585 24.00 9.84 -7.02
C ALA A 585 24.83 9.99 -8.31
N CYS A 586 24.21 9.65 -9.44
CA CYS A 586 24.79 9.87 -10.76
C CYS A 586 25.02 11.38 -11.00
N LEU A 587 26.19 11.73 -11.53
CA LEU A 587 26.55 13.13 -11.82
C LEU A 587 26.01 13.62 -13.17
N ASP A 588 25.55 12.70 -14.03
CA ASP A 588 25.11 12.99 -15.39
C ASP A 588 23.65 13.44 -15.44
N ALA A 589 23.38 14.71 -15.11
CA ALA A 589 22.06 15.32 -15.24
C ALA A 589 21.53 15.41 -16.69
N GLY A 590 22.37 15.10 -17.69
CA GLY A 590 22.09 15.35 -19.11
C GLY A 590 21.13 14.39 -19.81
N SER A 591 20.86 13.18 -19.29
CA SER A 591 20.10 12.17 -20.05
C SER A 591 18.57 12.18 -19.86
N ILE A 592 18.07 12.75 -18.76
CA ILE A 592 16.62 12.74 -18.42
C ILE A 592 15.86 13.90 -19.10
N ALA A 593 16.57 14.92 -19.58
CA ALA A 593 15.98 16.05 -20.31
C ALA A 593 15.62 15.73 -21.77
N ALA A 594 16.09 14.61 -22.33
CA ALA A 594 15.98 14.29 -23.75
C ALA A 594 14.78 13.39 -24.13
N VAL A 595 13.97 12.94 -23.16
CA VAL A 595 12.71 12.22 -23.46
C VAL A 595 11.62 13.27 -23.65
N PRO A 596 11.04 13.43 -24.86
CA PRO A 596 9.90 14.32 -25.04
C PRO A 596 8.79 13.83 -24.10
N ALA A 597 8.25 14.73 -23.29
CA ALA A 597 7.02 14.43 -22.56
C ALA A 597 5.97 13.98 -23.58
N LEU A 598 5.16 12.97 -23.26
CA LEU A 598 3.99 12.63 -24.06
C LEU A 598 3.12 13.89 -24.18
N GLY A 599 3.22 14.57 -25.32
CA GLY A 599 2.52 15.81 -25.61
C GLY A 599 1.03 15.56 -25.89
N PRO A 600 0.18 16.57 -25.73
CA PRO A 600 -1.22 16.47 -26.15
C PRO A 600 -1.27 16.44 -27.68
N GLY A 601 -1.60 15.27 -28.24
CA GLY A 601 -2.14 15.08 -29.59
C GLY A 601 -1.31 15.63 -30.76
N ASP A 602 -0.42 14.80 -31.31
CA ASP A 602 -0.21 14.86 -32.76
C ASP A 602 -1.45 14.24 -33.41
N SER A 603 -2.23 15.10 -34.05
CA SER A 603 -3.37 14.74 -34.89
C SER A 603 -2.96 13.69 -35.92
N TRP A 604 -3.63 12.55 -35.89
CA TRP A 604 -3.61 11.57 -36.96
C TRP A 604 -4.30 12.17 -38.19
N GLU A 605 -3.58 12.97 -38.98
CA GLU A 605 -3.97 13.22 -40.36
C GLU A 605 -3.55 12.02 -41.19
N GLU A 606 -4.56 11.28 -41.65
CA GLU A 606 -4.45 10.24 -42.67
C GLU A 606 -3.76 10.83 -43.90
N GLU A 607 -2.54 10.37 -44.17
CA GLU A 607 -1.91 10.50 -45.48
C GLU A 607 -2.59 9.51 -46.45
N SER A 608 -3.85 9.81 -46.79
CA SER A 608 -4.57 9.16 -47.87
C SER A 608 -4.33 9.93 -49.17
N THR A 609 -3.49 9.32 -50.00
CA THR A 609 -3.64 9.26 -51.47
C THR A 609 -4.00 10.55 -52.21
N LYS A 610 -2.98 11.21 -52.78
CA LYS A 610 -3.14 11.88 -54.08
C LYS A 610 -3.20 10.81 -55.18
N LYS A 611 -4.42 10.48 -55.59
CA LYS A 611 -4.82 10.43 -56.99
C LYS A 611 -6.23 10.97 -57.13
#